data_AF-A0A9D1GVA7-F1
#
_entry.id   AF-A0A9D1GVA7-F1
#
_cell.length_a   1.000
_cell.length_b   1.000
_cell.length_c   1.000
_cell.angle_alpha   90.00
_cell.angle_beta   90.00
_cell.angle_gamma   90.00
#
_symmetry.space_group_name_H-M   'P 1'
#
loop_
_entity.id
_entity.type
_entity.pdbx_description
1 polymer ?
#
loop_
_entity_poly.entity_id
_entity_poly.type
_entity_poly.pdbx_seq_one_letter_code
_entity_poly.pdbx_strand_id
1 'polypeptide(L)' 'GARMTGGGFGGCIIALVPHGTGDRVGRAIAAAFAERGWGAPVWFTAAPSDGAGRIR' A
#
# COMPACT_ATOMS: atom_id res chain seq x y z
N GLY A 1 4.38 -6.41 10.06
CA GLY A 1 2.99 -6.16 10.52
C GLY A 1 2.32 -5.15 9.59
N ALA A 2 0.99 -5.00 9.66
CA ALA A 2 0.22 -4.11 8.78
C ALA A 2 -0.93 -3.42 9.52
N ARG A 3 -1.34 -2.22 9.07
CA ARG A 3 -2.50 -1.46 9.57
C ARG A 3 -3.11 -0.54 8.51
N MET A 4 -4.35 -0.09 8.71
CA MET A 4 -4.92 1.03 7.95
C MET A 4 -4.14 2.33 8.20
N THR A 5 -4.07 3.22 7.21
CA THR A 5 -3.48 4.57 7.35
C THR A 5 -4.44 5.65 6.87
N GLY A 6 -4.37 6.85 7.46
CA GLY A 6 -5.36 7.91 7.26
C GLY A 6 -6.59 7.78 8.17
N GLY A 7 -7.70 8.40 7.77
CA GLY A 7 -8.93 8.54 8.58
C GLY A 7 -9.88 7.33 8.58
N GLY A 8 -9.70 6.36 7.67
CA GLY A 8 -10.52 5.14 7.60
C GLY A 8 -11.70 5.19 6.64
N PHE A 9 -12.63 4.25 6.81
CA PHE A 9 -13.79 4.02 5.93
C PHE A 9 -13.43 3.73 4.46
N GLY A 10 -12.21 3.25 4.23
CA GLY A 10 -11.61 3.05 2.92
C GLY A 10 -10.15 3.50 2.92
N GLY A 11 -9.61 3.75 1.73
CA GLY A 11 -8.26 4.30 1.54
C GLY A 11 -7.17 3.24 1.54
N CYS A 12 -6.07 3.52 2.23
CA CYS A 12 -4.83 2.75 2.15
C CYS A 12 -4.53 1.98 3.43
N ILE A 13 -3.76 0.90 3.29
CA ILE A 13 -3.03 0.27 4.38
C ILE A 13 -1.53 0.53 4.21
N ILE A 14 -0.77 0.35 5.29
CA ILE A 14 0.69 0.20 5.24
C ILE A 14 1.07 -1.18 5.77
N ALA A 15 2.06 -1.80 5.16
CA ALA A 15 2.59 -3.10 5.58
C ALA A 15 4.12 -3.06 5.57
N LEU A 16 4.72 -3.46 6.69
CA LEU A 16 6.15 -3.71 6.77
C LEU A 16 6.41 -5.14 6.31
N VAL A 17 7.17 -5.28 5.24
CA VAL A 17 7.52 -6.54 4.57
C VAL A 17 9.02 -6.59 4.30
N PRO A 18 9.63 -7.78 4.17
CA PRO A 18 11.03 -7.89 3.78
C PRO A 18 11.31 -7.19 2.45
N HIS A 19 12.50 -6.59 2.33
CA HIS A 19 12.93 -5.90 1.12
C HIS A 19 12.80 -6.80 -0.12
N GLY A 20 12.33 -6.24 -1.25
CA GLY A 20 12.11 -6.97 -2.50
C GLY A 20 10.85 -7.85 -2.55
N THR A 21 10.06 -7.92 -1.46
CA THR A 21 8.84 -8.77 -1.43
C THR A 21 7.54 -8.01 -1.63
N GLY A 22 7.60 -6.68 -1.81
CA GLY A 22 6.44 -5.80 -1.95
C GLY A 22 5.46 -6.24 -3.04
N ASP A 23 5.95 -6.51 -4.24
CA ASP A 23 5.10 -6.94 -5.36
C ASP A 23 4.44 -8.29 -5.15
N ARG A 24 5.13 -9.23 -4.49
CA ARG A 24 4.55 -10.53 -4.16
C ARG A 24 3.38 -10.35 -3.19
N VAL A 25 3.55 -9.51 -2.18
CA VAL A 25 2.49 -9.20 -1.20
C VAL A 25 1.34 -8.46 -1.88
N GLY A 26 1.62 -7.46 -2.72
CA GLY A 26 0.62 -6.72 -3.48
C GLY A 26 -0.24 -7.62 -4.38
N ARG A 27 0.39 -8.52 -5.15
CA ARG A 27 -0.34 -9.50 -5.98
C ARG A 27 -1.20 -10.46 -5.15
N ALA A 28 -0.71 -10.92 -4.01
CA ALA A 28 -1.50 -11.78 -3.13
C ALA A 28 -2.75 -11.06 -2.58
N ILE A 29 -2.62 -9.78 -2.22
CA ILE A 29 -3.76 -8.95 -1.81
C ILE A 29 -4.73 -8.74 -2.97
N ALA A 30 -4.23 -8.47 -4.18
CA ALA A 30 -5.06 -8.29 -5.37
C ALA A 30 -5.87 -9.54 -5.72
N ALA A 31 -5.27 -10.74 -5.64
CA ALA A 31 -5.97 -12.01 -5.81
C ALA A 31 -7.08 -12.17 -4.76
N ALA A 32 -6.77 -11.89 -3.49
CA ALA A 32 -7.72 -11.98 -2.40
C ALA A 32 -8.86 -10.94 -2.48
N PHE A 33 -8.65 -9.80 -3.15
CA PHE A 33 -9.69 -8.82 -3.47
C PHE A 33 -10.60 -9.34 -4.59
N ALA A 34 -10.02 -9.91 -5.65
CA ALA A 34 -10.77 -10.48 -6.78
C ALA A 34 -11.67 -11.64 -6.34
N GLU A 35 -11.17 -12.55 -5.50
CA GLU A 35 -11.96 -13.66 -4.91
C GLU A 35 -13.21 -13.19 -4.15
N ARG A 36 -13.16 -11.97 -3.59
CA ARG A 36 -14.26 -11.34 -2.85
C ARG A 36 -15.15 -10.44 -3.71
N GLY A 37 -14.83 -10.30 -5.00
CA GLY A 37 -15.52 -9.37 -5.91
C GLY A 37 -15.30 -7.89 -5.56
N TRP A 38 -14.22 -7.56 -4.87
CA TRP A 38 -13.87 -6.19 -4.52
C TRP A 38 -13.12 -5.49 -5.66
N GLY A 39 -13.18 -4.15 -5.69
CA GLY A 39 -12.48 -3.35 -6.71
C GLY A 39 -10.96 -3.54 -6.63
N ALA A 40 -10.28 -3.65 -7.78
CA ALA A 40 -8.85 -3.95 -7.83
C ALA A 40 -8.00 -2.94 -7.03
N PRO A 41 -7.12 -3.40 -6.12
CA PRO A 41 -6.26 -2.51 -5.36
C PRO A 41 -5.05 -2.07 -6.20
N VAL A 42 -4.43 -0.97 -5.79
CA VAL A 42 -3.11 -0.54 -6.26
C VAL A 42 -2.12 -0.55 -5.10
N TRP A 43 -0.84 -0.76 -5.39
CA TRP A 43 0.23 -0.76 -4.39
C TRP A 43 1.51 -0.16 -4.95
N PHE A 44 2.36 0.33 -4.04
CA PHE A 44 3.70 0.82 -4.32
C PHE A 44 4.56 0.71 -3.06
N THR A 45 5.89 0.69 -3.23
CA THR A 45 6.81 0.85 -2.11
C THR A 45 6.98 2.33 -1.82
N ALA A 46 6.64 2.75 -0.61
CA ALA A 46 6.81 4.13 -0.17
C ALA A 46 8.17 4.31 0.52
N ALA A 47 8.89 5.37 0.15
CA ALA A 47 10.09 5.82 0.85
C ALA A 47 9.77 7.10 1.64
N PRO A 48 10.20 7.21 2.92
CA PRO A 48 10.14 8.48 3.65
C PRO A 48 10.84 9.57 2.84
N SER A 49 10.19 10.73 2.72
CA SER A 49 10.65 11.83 1.88
C SER A 49 10.48 13.16 2.62
N ASP A 50 11.21 14.18 2.17
CA ASP A 50 11.13 15.53 2.73
C ASP A 50 9.72 16.12 2.60
N GLY A 51 9.40 17.05 3.51
CA GLY A 51 8.21 17.89 3.40
C GLY A 51 8.33 18.93 2.28
N ALA A 52 7.27 19.70 2.08
CA ALA A 52 7.24 20.75 1.06
C ALA A 52 8.36 21.80 1.25
N GLY A 53 8.99 22.21 0.15
CA GLY A 53 10.04 23.21 0.12
C GLY A 53 10.15 23.91 -1.24
N ARG A 54 10.84 25.04 -1.30
CA ARG A 54 11.05 25.78 -2.56
C ARG A 54 12.02 25.04 -3.47
N ILE A 55 11.57 24.71 -4.68
CA ILE A 55 12.44 24.22 -5.75
C ILE A 55 13.28 25.41 -6.24
N ARG A 56 14.60 25.23 -6.26
CA ARG A 56 15.56 26.20 -6.81
C ARG A 56 16.06 25.73 -8.16
#